data_AF-A0A4Q3D1S5-F1
#
_entry.id   AF-A0A4Q3D1S5-F1
#
_cell.length_a   1.000
_cell.length_b   1.000
_cell.length_c   1.000
_cell.angle_alpha   90.00
_cell.angle_beta   90.00
_cell.angle_gamma   90.00
#
_symmetry.space_group_name_H-M   'P 1'
#
loop_
_entity.id
_entity.type
_entity.pdbx_description
1 polymer ?
#
loop_
_entity_poly.entity_id
_entity_poly.type
_entity_poly.pdbx_seq_one_letter_code
_entity_poly.pdbx_strand_id
1 'polypeptide(L)'
;MKFVCEASKGRTWFRIETDAEAEAETKMMRHAVEKHFRREQERARKSYVPGQGLERDIQLKAHLARTTPLFLTLRADDGSGLATAMLPPGGAENDDFPTIIVGPENADPYADHGDAIDALARHYKLTLPRARCYPYAQRG
;
A
#
# COMPACT_ATOMS: atom_id res chain seq x y z
N MET A 1 11.53 -3.46 -5.41
CA MET A 1 10.53 -2.57 -4.77
C MET A 1 11.01 -1.14 -4.96
N LYS A 2 10.11 -0.15 -4.91
CA LYS A 2 10.47 1.27 -5.12
C LYS A 2 10.52 2.03 -3.79
N PHE A 3 11.60 2.75 -3.53
CA PHE A 3 11.71 3.62 -2.35
C PHE A 3 10.62 4.71 -2.35
N VAL A 4 10.05 5.00 -1.17
CA VAL A 4 9.03 6.04 -0.98
C VAL A 4 9.54 7.11 -0.02
N CYS A 5 9.76 6.75 1.24
CA CYS A 5 10.28 7.65 2.25
C CYS A 5 10.95 6.89 3.39
N GLU A 6 11.88 7.55 4.07
CA GLU A 6 12.49 7.07 5.30
C GLU A 6 11.70 7.61 6.52
N ALA A 7 11.62 6.79 7.55
CA ALA A 7 11.09 7.10 8.86
C ALA A 7 12.22 7.05 9.90
N SER A 8 11.92 7.46 11.14
CA SER A 8 12.93 7.41 12.19
C SER A 8 13.41 5.98 12.48
N LYS A 9 14.63 5.85 13.02
CA LYS A 9 15.28 4.56 13.33
C LYS A 9 15.60 3.70 12.11
N GLY A 10 15.93 4.32 10.97
CA GLY A 10 16.36 3.62 9.74
C GLY A 10 15.26 2.82 9.03
N ARG A 11 14.01 2.98 9.46
CA ARG A 11 12.87 2.26 8.86
C ARG A 11 12.47 2.93 7.56
N THR A 12 12.18 2.15 6.52
CA THR A 12 11.94 2.69 5.19
C THR A 12 10.67 2.12 4.59
N TRP A 13 9.87 2.98 3.99
CA TRP A 13 8.70 2.59 3.20
C TRP A 13 9.10 2.31 1.75
N PHE A 14 8.64 1.18 1.25
CA PHE A 14 8.79 0.76 -0.14
C PHE A 14 7.44 0.47 -0.75
N ARG A 15 7.27 0.82 -2.03
CA ARG A 15 6.12 0.44 -2.85
C ARG A 15 6.37 -0.91 -3.52
N ILE A 16 5.35 -1.76 -3.43
CA ILE A 16 5.23 -3.05 -4.12
C ILE A 16 4.71 -2.76 -5.53
N GLU A 17 5.42 -3.21 -6.55
CA GLU A 17 5.09 -2.93 -7.96
C GLU A 17 4.75 -4.19 -8.76
N THR A 18 5.11 -5.36 -8.25
CA THR A 18 4.99 -6.65 -8.96
C THR A 18 4.30 -7.73 -8.11
N ASP A 19 3.68 -8.70 -8.79
CA ASP A 19 3.10 -9.89 -8.14
C ASP A 19 4.13 -10.66 -7.31
N ALA A 20 5.37 -10.79 -7.80
CA ALA A 20 6.44 -11.51 -7.09
C ALA A 20 6.81 -10.84 -5.75
N GLU A 21 6.84 -9.50 -5.72
CA GLU A 21 7.05 -8.74 -4.49
C GLU A 21 5.87 -8.88 -3.53
N ALA A 22 4.64 -8.90 -4.04
CA ALA A 22 3.44 -9.08 -3.23
C ALA A 22 3.35 -10.50 -2.63
N GLU A 23 3.78 -11.52 -3.37
CA GLU A 23 3.89 -12.90 -2.88
C GLU A 23 4.96 -13.01 -1.78
N ALA A 24 6.15 -12.42 -2.01
CA ALA A 24 7.20 -12.37 -1.00
C ALA A 24 6.73 -11.67 0.28
N GLU A 25 6.00 -10.56 0.14
CA GLU A 25 5.43 -9.84 1.28
C GLU A 25 4.37 -10.65 2.03
N THR A 26 3.53 -11.38 1.29
CA THR A 26 2.52 -12.26 1.88
C THR A 26 3.15 -13.33 2.78
N LYS A 27 4.25 -13.94 2.31
CA LYS A 27 5.01 -14.94 3.08
C LYS A 27 5.65 -14.32 4.33
N MET A 28 6.24 -13.13 4.19
CA MET A 28 6.93 -12.46 5.28
C MET A 28 5.96 -11.96 6.36
N MET A 29 4.90 -11.26 5.95
CA MET A 29 3.96 -10.61 6.84
C MET A 29 2.86 -11.56 7.33
N ARG A 30 2.77 -12.77 6.76
CA ARG A 30 1.80 -13.81 7.12
C ARG A 30 0.34 -13.36 6.98
N HIS A 31 0.08 -12.46 6.05
CA HIS A 31 -1.28 -12.03 5.69
C HIS A 31 -1.40 -11.81 4.17
N ALA A 32 -2.63 -11.81 3.66
CA ALA A 32 -2.93 -12.01 2.24
C ALA A 32 -2.74 -10.75 1.35
N VAL A 33 -1.58 -10.08 1.41
CA VAL A 33 -1.26 -8.89 0.58
C VAL A 33 -1.43 -9.19 -0.90
N GLU A 34 -0.89 -10.32 -1.38
CA GLU A 34 -0.92 -10.75 -2.78
C GLU A 34 -2.36 -10.86 -3.30
N LYS A 35 -3.27 -11.39 -2.49
CA LYS A 35 -4.68 -11.54 -2.87
C LYS A 35 -5.33 -10.18 -3.14
N HIS A 36 -5.06 -9.19 -2.30
CA HIS A 36 -5.55 -7.82 -2.49
C HIS A 36 -4.87 -7.17 -3.69
N PHE A 37 -3.55 -7.32 -3.82
CA PHE A 37 -2.77 -6.77 -4.94
C PHE A 37 -3.29 -7.26 -6.29
N ARG A 38 -3.42 -8.58 -6.47
CA ARG A 38 -3.91 -9.18 -7.72
C ARG A 38 -5.34 -8.76 -8.03
N ARG A 39 -6.23 -8.77 -7.03
CA ARG A 39 -7.64 -8.38 -7.20
C ARG A 39 -7.77 -6.94 -7.70
N GLU A 40 -7.04 -6.00 -7.09
CA GLU A 40 -7.13 -4.59 -7.46
C GLU A 40 -6.46 -4.32 -8.81
N GLN A 41 -5.36 -5.00 -9.14
CA GLN A 41 -4.76 -4.95 -10.48
C GLN A 41 -5.73 -5.45 -11.57
N GLU A 42 -6.41 -6.58 -11.33
CA GLU A 42 -7.42 -7.10 -12.26
C GLU A 42 -8.61 -6.15 -12.40
N ARG A 43 -9.08 -5.56 -11.29
CA ARG A 43 -10.18 -4.58 -11.29
C ARG A 43 -9.80 -3.33 -12.09
N ALA A 44 -8.60 -2.79 -11.86
CA ALA A 44 -8.07 -1.64 -12.60
C ALA A 44 -7.99 -1.94 -14.11
N ARG A 45 -7.47 -3.12 -14.50
CA ARG A 45 -7.43 -3.57 -15.90
C ARG A 45 -8.81 -3.72 -16.52
N LYS A 46 -9.79 -4.29 -15.80
CA LYS A 46 -11.17 -4.46 -16.30
C LYS A 46 -11.91 -3.12 -16.45
N SER A 47 -11.56 -2.12 -15.65
CA SER A 47 -12.15 -0.78 -15.73
C SER A 47 -11.58 0.08 -16.86
N TYR A 48 -10.51 -0.37 -17.54
CA TYR A 48 -9.92 0.36 -18.64
C TYR A 48 -10.76 0.22 -19.91
N VAL A 49 -11.28 1.35 -20.39
CA VAL A 49 -11.92 1.47 -21.70
C VAL A 49 -10.90 2.08 -22.67
N PRO A 50 -10.38 1.32 -23.65
CA PRO A 50 -9.33 1.83 -24.53
C PRO A 50 -9.86 2.96 -25.43
N GLY A 51 -9.08 4.03 -25.55
CA GLY A 51 -9.31 5.07 -26.53
C GLY A 51 -9.02 4.61 -27.97
N GLN A 52 -9.42 5.42 -28.96
CA GLN A 52 -9.03 5.22 -30.35
C GLN A 52 -7.57 5.64 -30.55
N GLY A 53 -6.76 4.85 -31.28
CA GLY A 53 -5.38 5.18 -31.63
C GLY A 53 -4.31 4.14 -31.26
N LEU A 54 -3.06 4.44 -31.61
CA LEU A 54 -1.87 3.59 -31.41
C LEU A 54 -1.27 3.69 -29.98
N GLU A 55 -1.71 4.64 -29.15
CA GLU A 55 -1.15 4.89 -27.81
C GLU A 55 -1.80 4.05 -26.70
N ARG A 56 -2.41 2.92 -27.04
CA ARG A 56 -3.18 2.09 -26.09
C ARG A 56 -2.38 1.66 -24.87
N ASP A 57 -1.10 1.30 -25.05
CA ASP A 57 -0.24 0.88 -23.95
C ASP A 57 0.14 2.02 -23.00
N ILE A 58 0.30 3.23 -23.53
CA ILE A 58 0.58 4.44 -22.73
C ILE A 58 -0.66 4.80 -21.91
N GLN A 59 -1.82 4.80 -22.57
CA GLN A 59 -3.12 5.06 -21.94
C GLN A 59 -3.45 4.02 -20.86
N LEU A 60 -3.19 2.73 -21.12
CA LEU A 60 -3.38 1.66 -20.15
C LEU A 60 -2.46 1.85 -18.93
N LYS A 61 -1.16 2.13 -19.14
CA LYS A 61 -0.22 2.38 -18.02
C LYS A 61 -0.65 3.58 -17.17
N ALA A 62 -1.07 4.67 -17.81
CA ALA A 62 -1.56 5.85 -17.11
C ALA A 62 -2.86 5.55 -16.33
N HIS A 63 -3.78 4.77 -16.91
CA HIS A 63 -5.01 4.34 -16.25
C HIS A 63 -4.73 3.49 -15.02
N LEU A 64 -3.87 2.47 -15.13
CA LEU A 64 -3.49 1.62 -14.01
C LEU A 64 -2.82 2.44 -12.90
N ALA A 65 -1.91 3.36 -13.22
CA ALA A 65 -1.28 4.22 -12.23
C ALA A 65 -2.27 5.11 -11.46
N ARG A 66 -3.40 5.47 -12.09
CA ARG A 66 -4.45 6.32 -11.49
C ARG A 66 -5.53 5.54 -10.75
N THR A 67 -5.70 4.25 -11.03
CA THR A 67 -6.82 3.44 -10.53
C THR A 67 -6.39 2.33 -9.58
N THR A 68 -5.15 1.87 -9.66
CA THR A 68 -4.61 0.85 -8.75
C THR A 68 -4.22 1.49 -7.41
N PRO A 69 -4.67 0.93 -6.27
CA PRO A 69 -4.21 1.32 -4.95
C PRO A 69 -2.69 1.21 -4.80
N LEU A 70 -2.12 2.01 -3.90
CA LEU A 70 -0.72 1.89 -3.54
C LEU A 70 -0.56 0.80 -2.49
N PHE A 71 0.25 -0.22 -2.78
CA PHE A 71 0.66 -1.23 -1.83
C PHE A 71 2.08 -0.93 -1.35
N LEU A 72 2.24 -0.83 -0.04
CA LEU A 72 3.47 -0.38 0.61
C LEU A 72 3.87 -1.35 1.71
N THR A 73 5.17 -1.49 1.92
CA THR A 73 5.77 -2.25 3.02
C THR A 73 6.78 -1.38 3.76
N LEU A 74 6.73 -1.43 5.09
CA LEU A 74 7.69 -0.83 5.98
C LEU A 74 8.75 -1.86 6.30
N ARG A 75 10.00 -1.53 6.03
CA ARG A 75 11.16 -2.35 6.37
C ARG A 75 11.92 -1.77 7.54
N ALA A 76 12.48 -2.64 8.37
CA ALA A 76 13.59 -2.32 9.26
C ALA A 76 14.90 -2.13 8.47
N ASP A 77 15.93 -1.66 9.15
CA ASP A 77 17.29 -1.52 8.63
C ASP A 77 17.92 -2.87 8.24
N ASP A 78 17.57 -3.95 8.95
CA ASP A 78 17.95 -5.32 8.63
C ASP A 78 17.13 -5.96 7.49
N GLY A 79 16.15 -5.24 6.94
CA GLY A 79 15.26 -5.71 5.88
C GLY A 79 14.02 -6.47 6.35
N SER A 80 13.79 -6.61 7.65
CA SER A 80 12.58 -7.25 8.20
C SER A 80 11.32 -6.45 7.88
N GLY A 81 10.20 -7.15 7.60
CA GLY A 81 8.89 -6.54 7.38
C GLY A 81 8.22 -6.15 8.69
N LEU A 82 7.87 -4.87 8.83
CA LEU A 82 7.32 -4.29 10.07
C LEU A 82 5.83 -3.95 9.94
N ALA A 83 5.40 -3.50 8.76
CA ALA A 83 4.01 -3.17 8.49
C ALA A 83 3.76 -3.16 6.98
N THR A 84 2.50 -3.34 6.58
CA THR A 84 2.04 -3.05 5.22
C THR A 84 0.97 -1.99 5.25
N ALA A 85 0.87 -1.23 4.16
CA ALA A 85 -0.18 -0.25 3.95
C ALA A 85 -0.78 -0.39 2.55
N MET A 86 -2.11 -0.29 2.47
CA MET A 86 -2.88 -0.12 1.24
C MET A 86 -3.48 1.28 1.28
N LEU A 87 -2.97 2.18 0.44
CA LEU A 87 -3.43 3.57 0.33
C LEU A 87 -4.24 3.78 -0.95
N PRO A 88 -5.05 4.85 -1.03
CA PRO A 88 -5.80 5.17 -2.24
C PRO A 88 -4.90 5.33 -3.48
N PRO A 89 -5.44 5.13 -4.69
CA PRO A 89 -4.70 5.35 -5.93
C PRO A 89 -4.06 6.75 -5.98
N GLY A 90 -2.79 6.80 -6.40
CA GLY A 90 -2.02 8.05 -6.45
C GLY A 90 -1.66 8.65 -5.08
N GLY A 91 -2.07 8.05 -3.96
CA GLY A 91 -1.83 8.57 -2.62
C GLY A 91 -2.62 9.86 -2.32
N ALA A 92 -3.72 10.09 -3.04
CA ALA A 92 -4.61 11.22 -2.81
C ALA A 92 -5.69 10.87 -1.78
N GLU A 93 -6.17 11.89 -1.06
CA GLU A 93 -7.22 11.71 -0.06
C GLU A 93 -8.50 11.16 -0.70
N ASN A 94 -9.03 10.10 -0.10
CA ASN A 94 -10.29 9.47 -0.50
C ASN A 94 -10.91 8.80 0.72
N ASP A 95 -12.01 9.40 1.22
CA ASP A 95 -12.70 8.93 2.42
C ASP A 95 -13.47 7.64 2.22
N ASP A 96 -13.92 7.36 1.00
CA ASP A 96 -14.59 6.12 0.65
C ASP A 96 -13.62 4.96 0.38
N PHE A 97 -12.31 5.26 0.29
CA PHE A 97 -11.30 4.23 0.06
C PHE A 97 -10.93 3.51 1.37
N PRO A 98 -11.03 2.17 1.42
CA PRO A 98 -10.70 1.38 2.60
C PRO A 98 -9.17 1.31 2.77
N THR A 99 -8.60 2.37 3.34
CA THR A 99 -7.18 2.42 3.68
C THR A 99 -6.90 1.41 4.79
N ILE A 100 -5.93 0.51 4.58
CA ILE A 100 -5.61 -0.56 5.54
C ILE A 100 -4.13 -0.48 5.89
N ILE A 101 -3.80 -0.47 7.18
CA ILE A 101 -2.44 -0.55 7.68
C ILE A 101 -2.39 -1.61 8.78
N VAL A 102 -1.55 -2.63 8.60
CA VAL A 102 -1.43 -3.77 9.51
C VAL A 102 0.03 -4.23 9.64
N GLY A 103 0.38 -4.72 10.83
CA GLY A 103 1.64 -5.41 11.09
C GLY A 103 1.61 -6.89 10.68
N PRO A 104 2.70 -7.63 10.96
CA PRO A 104 2.74 -9.08 10.77
C PRO A 104 1.57 -9.76 11.48
N GLU A 105 1.01 -10.80 10.87
CA GLU A 105 -0.13 -11.57 11.41
C GLU A 105 -1.38 -10.70 11.70
N ASN A 106 -1.51 -9.56 11.03
CA ASN A 106 -2.57 -8.56 11.24
C ASN A 106 -2.51 -7.83 12.59
N ALA A 107 -1.34 -7.81 13.23
CA ALA A 107 -1.09 -7.05 14.45
C ALA A 107 -1.32 -5.54 14.23
N ASP A 108 -1.52 -4.82 15.32
CA ASP A 108 -1.66 -3.36 15.32
C ASP A 108 -0.28 -2.68 15.22
N PRO A 109 0.05 -2.03 14.09
CA PRO A 109 1.38 -1.44 13.90
C PRO A 109 1.50 -0.05 14.54
N TYR A 110 0.42 0.55 15.03
CA TYR A 110 0.44 1.95 15.50
C TYR A 110 1.19 2.11 16.83
N ALA A 111 1.16 1.09 17.69
CA ALA A 111 1.85 1.11 18.98
C ALA A 111 3.37 1.23 18.80
N ASP A 112 3.95 0.43 17.90
CA ASP A 112 5.39 0.32 17.73
C ASP A 112 5.94 1.15 16.57
N HIS A 113 5.10 1.48 15.58
CA HIS A 113 5.52 2.07 14.31
C HIS A 113 4.73 3.33 13.91
N GLY A 114 4.01 3.95 14.85
CA GLY A 114 3.25 5.17 14.61
C GLY A 114 4.07 6.29 13.97
N ASP A 115 5.32 6.47 14.36
CA ASP A 115 6.20 7.49 13.79
C ASP A 115 6.53 7.24 12.31
N ALA A 116 6.61 5.97 11.90
CA ALA A 116 6.80 5.60 10.50
C ALA A 116 5.53 5.78 9.69
N ILE A 117 4.37 5.51 10.29
CA ILE A 117 3.06 5.79 9.68
C ILE A 117 2.88 7.31 9.51
N ASP A 118 3.32 8.12 10.46
CA ASP A 118 3.31 9.58 10.36
C ASP A 118 4.23 10.10 9.25
N ALA A 119 5.40 9.48 9.06
CA ALA A 119 6.29 9.83 7.94
C ALA A 119 5.61 9.55 6.59
N LEU A 120 4.93 8.41 6.47
CA LEU A 120 4.15 8.04 5.29
C LEU A 120 2.99 9.01 5.05
N ALA A 121 2.25 9.36 6.11
CA ALA A 121 1.16 10.32 6.09
C ALA A 121 1.64 11.69 5.56
N ARG A 122 2.79 12.18 6.06
CA ARG A 122 3.40 13.43 5.58
C ARG A 122 3.85 13.35 4.12
N HIS A 123 4.43 12.23 3.70
CA HIS A 123 4.88 12.03 2.33
C HIS A 123 3.72 12.15 1.32
N TYR A 124 2.58 11.51 1.62
CA TYR A 124 1.40 11.55 0.77
C TYR A 124 0.42 12.68 1.10
N LYS A 125 0.68 13.47 2.14
CA LYS A 125 -0.24 14.50 2.68
C LYS A 125 -1.63 13.93 3.02
N LEU A 126 -1.63 12.74 3.63
CA LEU A 126 -2.84 12.03 4.07
C LEU A 126 -2.95 12.05 5.59
N THR A 127 -4.17 11.87 6.10
CA THR A 127 -4.39 11.57 7.52
C THR A 127 -4.57 10.06 7.67
N LEU A 128 -3.69 9.42 8.44
CA LEU A 128 -3.68 7.96 8.64
C LEU A 128 -3.95 7.60 10.12
N PRO A 129 -5.14 7.87 10.67
CA PRO A 129 -5.41 7.58 12.08
C PRO A 129 -5.71 6.10 12.26
N ARG A 130 -5.21 5.51 13.37
CA ARG A 130 -5.45 4.11 13.75
C ARG A 130 -6.91 3.69 13.60
N ALA A 131 -7.84 4.52 14.10
CA ALA A 131 -9.27 4.20 14.11
C ALA A 131 -9.88 4.01 12.70
N ARG A 132 -9.28 4.63 11.68
CA ARG A 132 -9.72 4.51 10.27
C ARG A 132 -8.95 3.42 9.54
N CYS A 133 -7.64 3.33 9.79
CA CYS A 133 -6.74 2.56 8.96
C CYS A 133 -6.42 1.16 9.52
N TYR A 134 -6.57 0.93 10.82
CA TYR A 134 -6.41 -0.40 11.41
C TYR A 134 -7.78 -1.11 11.43
N PRO A 135 -8.01 -2.14 10.60
CA PRO A 135 -9.33 -2.74 10.42
C PRO A 135 -9.88 -3.45 11.66
N TYR A 136 -9.02 -3.73 12.65
CA TYR A 136 -9.42 -4.38 13.91
C TYR A 136 -9.46 -3.40 15.10
N ALA A 137 -9.43 -2.09 14.85
CA ALA A 137 -9.40 -1.06 15.91
C ALA A 137 -10.60 -1.10 16.86
N GLN A 138 -11.75 -1.63 16.42
CA GLN A 138 -12.98 -1.77 17.21
C GLN A 138 -13.15 -3.14 17.89
N ARG A 139 -12.18 -4.06 17.75
CA ARG A 139 -12.24 -5.40 18.36
C ARG A 139 -11.53 -5.49 19.72
N GLY A 140 -11.12 -4.36 20.29
CA GLY A 140 -10.47 -4.26 21.60
C GLY A 140 -11.38 -3.66 22.65
#